data_AF-A0A8S1MB40-F1
#
_entry.id   AF-A0A8S1MB40-F1
#
_cell.length_a   1.000
_cell.length_b   1.000
_cell.length_c   1.000
_cell.angle_alpha   90.00
_cell.angle_beta   90.00
_cell.angle_gamma   90.00
#
_symmetry.space_group_name_H-M   'P 1'
#
loop_
_entity.id
_entity.type
_entity.pdbx_description
1 polymer ?
#
loop_
_entity_poly.entity_id
_entity_poly.type
_entity_poly.pdbx_seq_one_letter_code
_entity_poly.pdbx_strand_id
1 'polypeptide(L)'
;MKTQIGVLIHLHKFINIDLSTQGIYQLRVSVPGAQPYLIINSTRQEPMSVNEVDEKYICYPENIHRQYFYSQGFLIIYEDEEMLANVGCAFRLEEIQFNSNIQIIMDLLFLDIKSIPDIHSENFAERVMHLHSKMKPVSHASFLISNPHHYNQMYYPVDFDTNHFCSVQTQIFTIPLNISITKQYLEQQIKPQLNTFIYQTIHVLIQDRNILLDQILNIQSDKKIIQLSYKPLEYHINNPDLINLITQSFYELHHDLYVLWCELISILKENYRNLLLLLQQDYCEQIKLRWMNCILINTSQNIYLQSHINHELAKLKRQNLKNTEFHRIIYKEAIIPLHSHPFFYRTTYKKEGLQQNSNDIPHYIVLLHGYQGTSYDMRYWKAILNIRFQDQLKLILPTCNEFINNISIKQQAQELAYEIIDYITHEKVYDFKLSFVGHSLGGIIIRAALPLLNSFQIYMHTYISLATPHCGYAPSKSFLIDTGLMVIQKWNKCKTLQELSQKDNKNIDLTYLYQLSTFEGLEWFNNVVLLASHQDHYVPFQSALIQKTEETNDQKILIYNQMVTNILSRCKKIDRFDINFLITKKKLDKLIGRAAHIEFIDNLLFVKMFIYLFDEFFI
;
A
#
# COMPACT_ATOMS: atom_id res chain seq x y z
N MET A 1 -32.98 -2.77 -25.18
CA MET A 1 -31.60 -2.40 -25.54
C MET A 1 -30.68 -3.53 -25.13
N LYS A 2 -29.76 -3.95 -26.00
CA LYS A 2 -28.71 -4.92 -25.70
C LYS A 2 -27.36 -4.21 -25.79
N THR A 3 -26.49 -4.38 -24.81
CA THR A 3 -25.17 -3.74 -24.80
C THR A 3 -24.08 -4.81 -24.79
N GLN A 4 -23.09 -4.64 -25.66
CA GLN A 4 -21.85 -5.39 -25.65
C GLN A 4 -20.77 -4.53 -24.99
N ILE A 5 -20.07 -5.11 -24.02
CA ILE A 5 -19.03 -4.41 -23.27
C ILE A 5 -17.71 -5.15 -23.46
N GLY A 6 -16.69 -4.38 -23.85
CA GLY A 6 -15.31 -4.82 -23.82
C GLY A 6 -14.77 -4.66 -22.41
N VAL A 7 -14.16 -5.71 -21.88
CA VAL A 7 -13.43 -5.67 -20.60
C VAL A 7 -12.01 -6.09 -20.87
N LEU A 8 -11.04 -5.30 -20.44
CA LEU A 8 -9.61 -5.58 -20.65
C LEU A 8 -8.91 -5.51 -19.31
N ILE A 9 -8.24 -6.60 -18.98
CA ILE A 9 -7.50 -6.75 -17.73
C ILE A 9 -6.05 -7.01 -18.12
N HIS A 10 -5.17 -6.10 -17.75
CA HIS A 10 -3.73 -6.22 -17.95
C HIS A 10 -3.05 -6.45 -16.60
N LEU A 11 -2.25 -7.51 -16.52
CA LEU A 11 -1.46 -7.92 -15.38
C LEU A 11 -0.02 -7.49 -15.66
N HIS A 12 0.43 -6.46 -14.97
CA HIS A 12 1.75 -5.90 -15.21
C HIS A 12 2.83 -6.68 -14.45
N LYS A 13 2.74 -6.71 -13.12
CA LYS A 13 3.77 -7.29 -12.25
C LYS A 13 3.14 -8.01 -11.07
N PHE A 14 3.66 -9.19 -10.76
CA PHE A 14 3.38 -9.94 -9.54
C PHE A 14 4.52 -9.71 -8.55
N ILE A 15 4.19 -9.44 -7.29
CA ILE A 15 5.16 -9.19 -6.23
C ILE A 15 4.86 -10.19 -5.10
N ASN A 16 5.77 -11.14 -4.87
CA ASN A 16 5.74 -11.95 -3.66
C ASN A 16 6.05 -11.04 -2.47
N ILE A 17 5.14 -10.97 -1.52
CA ILE A 17 5.35 -10.20 -0.30
C ILE A 17 5.70 -11.13 0.86
N ASP A 18 4.92 -12.18 1.04
CA ASP A 18 5.02 -13.11 2.17
C ASP A 18 4.28 -14.42 1.85
N LEU A 19 4.58 -15.01 0.69
CA LEU A 19 4.12 -16.36 0.37
C LEU A 19 4.89 -17.39 1.20
N SER A 20 4.20 -17.98 2.19
CA SER A 20 4.79 -18.93 3.14
C SER A 20 5.16 -20.31 2.57
N THR A 21 4.81 -20.59 1.31
CA THR A 21 5.00 -21.90 0.67
C THR A 21 5.68 -21.79 -0.68
N GLN A 22 6.73 -22.56 -0.86
CA GLN A 22 7.40 -22.68 -2.16
C GLN A 22 6.57 -23.52 -3.12
N GLY A 23 6.58 -23.16 -4.40
CA GLY A 23 5.84 -23.88 -5.42
C GLY A 23 5.54 -23.05 -6.66
N ILE A 24 4.79 -23.63 -7.59
CA ILE A 24 4.40 -22.94 -8.81
C ILE A 24 3.11 -22.18 -8.55
N TYR A 25 3.13 -20.89 -8.87
CA TYR A 25 2.00 -19.99 -8.81
C TYR A 25 1.55 -19.59 -10.21
N GLN A 26 0.26 -19.30 -10.37
CA GLN A 26 -0.32 -18.78 -11.62
C GLN A 26 -1.58 -17.99 -11.32
N LEU A 27 -1.81 -16.90 -12.03
CA LEU A 27 -3.04 -16.12 -11.92
C LEU A 27 -4.08 -16.64 -12.90
N ARG A 28 -5.31 -16.84 -12.42
CA ARG A 28 -6.46 -17.18 -13.26
C ARG A 28 -7.54 -16.12 -13.12
N VAL A 29 -7.88 -15.47 -14.22
CA VAL A 29 -8.86 -14.39 -14.28
C VAL A 29 -10.13 -14.86 -14.98
N SER A 30 -11.28 -14.45 -14.46
CA SER A 30 -12.57 -14.66 -15.12
C SER A 30 -13.51 -13.48 -14.91
N VAL A 31 -14.39 -13.29 -15.89
CA VAL A 31 -15.46 -12.30 -15.85
C VAL A 31 -16.76 -13.06 -16.08
N PRO A 32 -17.58 -13.31 -15.04
CA PRO A 32 -18.80 -14.11 -15.17
C PRO A 32 -19.71 -13.59 -16.29
N GLY A 33 -20.11 -14.50 -17.19
CA GLY A 33 -20.92 -14.19 -18.36
C GLY A 33 -20.14 -13.70 -19.58
N ALA A 34 -18.86 -13.37 -19.45
CA ALA A 34 -18.02 -12.91 -20.56
C ALA A 34 -17.18 -14.04 -21.15
N GLN A 35 -16.80 -13.89 -22.41
CA GLN A 35 -15.85 -14.78 -23.08
C GLN A 35 -14.51 -14.06 -23.31
N PRO A 36 -13.39 -14.59 -22.79
CA PRO A 36 -12.06 -14.13 -23.19
C PRO A 36 -11.83 -14.44 -24.68
N TYR A 37 -11.27 -13.50 -25.44
CA TYR A 37 -11.10 -13.65 -26.89
C TYR A 37 -9.73 -13.21 -27.43
N LEU A 38 -8.93 -12.48 -26.64
CA LEU A 38 -7.64 -11.99 -27.10
C LEU A 38 -6.65 -11.87 -25.93
N ILE A 39 -5.53 -12.57 -26.03
CA ILE A 39 -4.36 -12.38 -25.16
C ILE A 39 -3.50 -11.24 -25.70
N ILE A 40 -2.95 -10.45 -24.79
CA ILE A 40 -2.14 -9.27 -25.07
C ILE A 40 -0.82 -9.44 -24.34
N ASN A 41 0.27 -9.64 -25.10
CA ASN A 41 1.62 -9.67 -24.55
C ASN A 41 2.27 -8.30 -24.77
N SER A 42 2.68 -7.67 -23.68
CA SER A 42 3.32 -6.36 -23.69
C SER A 42 4.82 -6.52 -23.82
N THR A 43 5.42 -5.69 -24.65
CA THR A 43 6.87 -5.63 -24.81
C THR A 43 7.46 -5.05 -23.53
N ARG A 44 8.40 -5.77 -22.90
CA ARG A 44 9.14 -5.28 -21.73
C ARG A 44 9.76 -3.91 -22.05
N GLN A 45 9.52 -2.95 -21.17
CA GLN A 45 10.13 -1.61 -21.23
C GLN A 45 11.06 -1.30 -20.05
N GLU A 46 11.12 -2.21 -19.07
CA GLU A 46 11.81 -2.03 -17.80
C GLU A 46 13.05 -2.94 -17.72
N PRO A 47 14.10 -2.51 -17.00
CA PRO A 47 15.27 -3.35 -16.77
C PRO A 47 14.90 -4.61 -15.96
N MET A 48 15.70 -5.67 -16.08
CA MET A 48 15.52 -6.84 -15.23
C MET A 48 15.86 -6.48 -13.78
N SER A 49 14.98 -6.90 -12.87
CA SER A 49 15.20 -6.75 -11.44
C SER A 49 16.04 -7.91 -10.90
N VAL A 50 16.80 -7.66 -9.84
CA VAL A 50 17.61 -8.69 -9.17
C VAL A 50 16.73 -9.74 -8.49
N ASN A 51 15.52 -9.36 -8.07
CA ASN A 51 14.55 -10.26 -7.43
C ASN A 51 13.60 -10.89 -8.45
N GLU A 52 13.82 -10.68 -9.74
CA GLU A 52 12.94 -11.22 -10.76
C GLU A 52 13.12 -12.73 -10.91
N VAL A 53 12.01 -13.45 -11.00
CA VAL A 53 12.00 -14.89 -11.26
C VAL A 53 12.72 -15.17 -12.57
N ASP A 54 13.72 -16.05 -12.51
CA ASP A 54 14.49 -16.51 -13.68
C ASP A 54 13.57 -17.10 -14.75
N GLU A 55 13.78 -16.74 -16.02
CA GLU A 55 12.97 -17.20 -17.15
C GLU A 55 12.86 -18.73 -17.21
N LYS A 56 13.88 -19.48 -16.77
CA LYS A 56 13.84 -20.96 -16.74
C LYS A 56 12.78 -21.53 -15.79
N TYR A 57 12.31 -20.71 -14.84
CA TYR A 57 11.30 -21.07 -13.85
C TYR A 57 9.88 -20.63 -14.26
N ILE A 58 9.73 -20.03 -15.43
CA ILE A 58 8.45 -19.80 -16.08
C ILE A 58 8.06 -21.07 -16.81
N CYS A 59 6.96 -21.70 -16.39
CA CYS A 59 6.67 -23.10 -16.72
C CYS A 59 5.34 -23.33 -17.44
N TYR A 60 4.36 -22.43 -17.31
CA TYR A 60 3.10 -22.53 -18.05
C TYR A 60 2.94 -21.28 -18.91
N PRO A 61 2.66 -21.41 -20.23
CA PRO A 61 2.37 -20.25 -21.06
C PRO A 61 1.00 -19.68 -20.69
N GLU A 62 0.85 -18.37 -20.90
CA GLU A 62 -0.45 -17.72 -20.84
C GLU A 62 -1.43 -18.37 -21.83
N ASN A 63 -2.69 -18.56 -21.40
CA ASN A 63 -3.67 -19.20 -22.25
C ASN A 63 -5.11 -18.77 -21.93
N ILE A 64 -6.00 -19.07 -22.88
CA ILE A 64 -7.44 -19.00 -22.69
C ILE A 64 -7.98 -20.42 -22.70
N HIS A 65 -8.70 -20.80 -21.64
CA HIS A 65 -9.41 -22.06 -21.58
C HIS A 65 -10.82 -21.85 -21.02
N ARG A 66 -11.83 -22.09 -21.87
CA ARG A 66 -13.25 -21.81 -21.56
C ARG A 66 -13.43 -20.33 -21.22
N GLN A 67 -14.04 -20.02 -20.06
CA GLN A 67 -14.27 -18.65 -19.59
C GLN A 67 -13.07 -18.02 -18.85
N TYR A 68 -11.93 -18.71 -18.77
CA TYR A 68 -10.79 -18.30 -17.96
C TYR A 68 -9.61 -17.85 -18.83
N PHE A 69 -8.97 -16.79 -18.38
CA PHE A 69 -7.64 -16.38 -18.82
C PHE A 69 -6.63 -16.81 -17.74
N TYR A 70 -5.54 -17.45 -18.15
CA TYR A 70 -4.44 -17.83 -17.28
C TYR A 70 -3.20 -17.01 -17.65
N SER A 71 -2.53 -16.43 -16.65
CA SER A 71 -1.21 -15.83 -16.82
C SER A 71 -0.15 -16.89 -17.08
N GLN A 72 1.11 -16.47 -17.25
CA GLN A 72 2.22 -17.40 -17.13
C GLN A 72 2.25 -18.01 -15.72
N GLY A 73 2.64 -19.28 -15.63
CA GLY A 73 2.94 -19.96 -14.37
C GLY A 73 4.42 -19.88 -14.04
N PHE A 74 4.76 -19.63 -12.79
CA PHE A 74 6.14 -19.35 -12.36
C PHE A 74 6.42 -19.99 -10.99
N LEU A 75 7.65 -20.48 -10.81
CA LEU A 75 8.10 -21.06 -9.53
C LEU A 75 8.56 -19.93 -8.60
N ILE A 76 8.06 -19.93 -7.38
CA ILE A 76 8.54 -19.09 -6.27
C ILE A 76 9.27 -20.00 -5.27
N ILE A 77 10.50 -19.63 -4.95
CA ILE A 77 11.40 -20.32 -4.02
C ILE A 77 11.79 -19.38 -2.86
N TYR A 78 12.04 -18.11 -3.16
CA TYR A 78 12.57 -17.14 -2.21
C TYR A 78 11.55 -16.05 -1.85
N GLU A 79 11.78 -15.44 -0.69
CA GLU A 79 11.06 -14.23 -0.29
C GLU A 79 11.38 -13.08 -1.26
N ASP A 80 10.42 -12.17 -1.44
CA ASP A 80 10.50 -10.99 -2.32
C ASP A 80 10.66 -11.24 -3.82
N GLU A 81 10.58 -12.50 -4.28
CA GLU A 81 10.60 -12.78 -5.72
C GLU A 81 9.45 -12.09 -6.45
N GLU A 82 9.76 -11.46 -7.57
CA GLU A 82 8.78 -10.78 -8.40
C GLU A 82 8.77 -11.34 -9.82
N MET A 83 7.63 -11.23 -10.48
CA MET A 83 7.45 -11.74 -11.83
C MET A 83 6.84 -10.65 -12.69
N LEU A 84 7.56 -10.23 -13.73
CA LEU A 84 7.04 -9.29 -14.73
C LEU A 84 6.10 -10.03 -15.69
N ALA A 85 4.82 -10.01 -15.38
CA ALA A 85 3.81 -10.76 -16.14
C ALA A 85 3.57 -10.14 -17.52
N ASN A 86 3.38 -8.82 -17.56
CA ASN A 86 3.14 -8.03 -18.77
C ASN A 86 2.18 -8.68 -19.77
N VAL A 87 1.12 -9.29 -19.25
CA VAL A 87 0.14 -10.05 -20.01
C VAL A 87 -1.25 -9.53 -19.68
N GLY A 88 -2.09 -9.38 -20.69
CA GLY A 88 -3.49 -9.02 -20.53
C GLY A 88 -4.42 -9.92 -21.32
N CYS A 89 -5.71 -9.81 -21.00
CA CYS A 89 -6.76 -10.48 -21.75
C CYS A 89 -7.96 -9.56 -21.95
N ALA A 90 -8.45 -9.52 -23.18
CA ALA A 90 -9.71 -8.89 -23.52
C ALA A 90 -10.85 -9.92 -23.44
N PHE A 91 -11.92 -9.54 -22.78
CA PHE A 91 -13.16 -10.26 -22.61
C PHE A 91 -14.30 -9.50 -23.30
N ARG A 92 -15.26 -10.25 -23.82
CA ARG A 92 -16.48 -9.71 -24.40
C ARG A 92 -17.66 -10.19 -23.58
N LEU A 93 -18.42 -9.24 -23.04
CA LEU A 93 -19.63 -9.51 -22.29
C LEU A 93 -20.83 -9.06 -23.14
N GLU A 94 -21.80 -9.96 -23.31
CA GLU A 94 -22.98 -9.74 -24.14
C GLU A 94 -24.24 -9.54 -23.29
N GLU A 95 -25.19 -8.78 -23.82
CA GLU A 95 -26.56 -8.65 -23.28
C GLU A 95 -26.67 -8.16 -21.83
N ILE A 96 -25.83 -7.21 -21.45
CA ILE A 96 -25.83 -6.62 -20.11
C ILE A 96 -27.04 -5.71 -19.94
N GLN A 97 -27.80 -5.95 -18.87
CA GLN A 97 -28.90 -5.08 -18.47
C GLN A 97 -28.37 -3.75 -17.94
N PHE A 98 -29.08 -2.66 -18.24
CA PHE A 98 -28.81 -1.37 -17.62
C PHE A 98 -28.80 -1.48 -16.09
N ASN A 99 -27.82 -0.83 -15.45
CA ASN A 99 -27.60 -0.81 -14.00
C ASN A 99 -27.09 -2.13 -13.39
N SER A 100 -26.67 -3.10 -14.20
CA SER A 100 -25.92 -4.25 -13.69
C SER A 100 -24.43 -3.92 -13.55
N ASN A 101 -23.81 -4.48 -12.51
CA ASN A 101 -22.37 -4.33 -12.29
C ASN A 101 -21.63 -5.54 -12.88
N ILE A 102 -20.43 -5.33 -13.39
CA ILE A 102 -19.57 -6.43 -13.86
C ILE A 102 -18.70 -6.88 -12.70
N GLN A 103 -18.69 -8.18 -12.41
CA GLN A 103 -17.73 -8.77 -11.49
C GLN A 103 -16.51 -9.26 -12.27
N ILE A 104 -15.32 -8.96 -11.77
CA ILE A 104 -14.07 -9.60 -12.21
C ILE A 104 -13.58 -10.45 -11.04
N ILE A 105 -13.10 -11.66 -11.31
CA ILE A 105 -12.56 -12.58 -10.31
C ILE A 105 -11.15 -12.95 -10.72
N MET A 106 -10.20 -12.84 -9.79
CA MET A 106 -8.82 -13.27 -9.94
C MET A 106 -8.50 -14.30 -8.87
N ASP A 107 -8.10 -15.50 -9.30
CA ASP A 107 -7.68 -16.58 -8.43
C ASP A 107 -6.16 -16.70 -8.46
N LEU A 108 -5.55 -16.88 -7.29
CA LEU A 108 -4.17 -17.34 -7.17
C LEU A 108 -4.17 -18.87 -7.16
N LEU A 109 -3.66 -19.47 -8.23
CA LEU A 109 -3.47 -20.91 -8.32
C LEU A 109 -2.11 -21.30 -7.76
N PHE A 110 -2.04 -22.48 -7.15
CA PHE A 110 -0.82 -22.99 -6.54
C PHE A 110 -0.64 -24.49 -6.78
N LEU A 111 0.63 -24.89 -6.92
CA LEU A 111 1.09 -26.26 -6.85
C LEU A 111 2.32 -26.34 -5.93
N ASP A 112 2.20 -27.10 -4.84
CA ASP A 112 3.24 -27.29 -3.84
C ASP A 112 4.53 -27.89 -4.46
N ILE A 113 5.68 -27.34 -4.08
CA ILE A 113 7.01 -27.81 -4.50
C ILE A 113 7.22 -29.31 -4.26
N LYS A 114 6.59 -29.90 -3.24
CA LYS A 114 6.65 -31.35 -2.94
C LYS A 114 6.05 -32.21 -4.04
N SER A 115 5.20 -31.62 -4.89
CA SER A 115 4.60 -32.30 -6.05
C SER A 115 5.51 -32.24 -7.28
N ILE A 116 6.64 -31.55 -7.20
CA ILE A 116 7.55 -31.26 -8.30
C ILE A 116 8.77 -32.21 -8.18
N PRO A 117 9.05 -33.03 -9.21
CA PRO A 117 10.04 -34.10 -9.09
C PRO A 117 11.50 -33.60 -9.08
N ASP A 118 11.82 -32.51 -9.78
CA ASP A 118 13.16 -31.91 -9.81
C ASP A 118 13.09 -30.44 -10.27
N ILE A 119 13.39 -29.51 -9.36
CA ILE A 119 13.38 -28.06 -9.63
C ILE A 119 14.66 -27.57 -10.31
N HIS A 120 15.74 -28.35 -10.32
CA HIS A 120 17.04 -27.95 -10.87
C HIS A 120 17.29 -28.46 -12.30
N SER A 121 16.32 -29.17 -12.88
CA SER A 121 16.39 -29.67 -14.25
C SER A 121 16.46 -28.52 -15.27
N GLU A 122 17.35 -28.63 -16.26
CA GLU A 122 17.46 -27.69 -17.39
C GLU A 122 16.14 -27.56 -18.19
N ASN A 123 15.36 -28.65 -18.30
CA ASN A 123 14.03 -28.66 -18.93
C ASN A 123 12.88 -28.57 -17.92
N PHE A 124 13.03 -27.74 -16.87
CA PHE A 124 12.06 -27.62 -15.78
C PHE A 124 10.62 -27.44 -16.28
N ALA A 125 10.40 -26.45 -17.16
CA ALA A 125 9.09 -26.14 -17.73
C ALA A 125 8.42 -27.35 -18.38
N GLU A 126 9.12 -28.04 -19.30
CA GLU A 126 8.59 -29.22 -19.99
C GLU A 126 8.21 -30.35 -19.02
N ARG A 127 9.01 -30.56 -17.97
CA ARG A 127 8.76 -31.60 -16.98
C ARG A 127 7.53 -31.34 -16.13
N VAL A 128 7.19 -30.08 -15.87
CA VAL A 128 6.04 -29.74 -15.02
C VAL A 128 4.75 -29.47 -15.80
N MET A 129 4.79 -29.35 -17.13
CA MET A 129 3.61 -29.11 -17.98
C MET A 129 2.44 -30.06 -17.68
N HIS A 130 2.71 -31.36 -17.49
CA HIS A 130 1.69 -32.37 -17.18
C HIS A 130 1.04 -32.19 -15.79
N LEU A 131 1.63 -31.37 -14.92
CA LEU A 131 1.13 -31.07 -13.57
C LEU A 131 0.19 -29.86 -13.55
N HIS A 132 0.04 -29.11 -14.64
CA HIS A 132 -0.86 -27.94 -14.71
C HIS A 132 -2.30 -28.28 -14.27
N SER A 133 -2.81 -29.46 -14.62
CA SER A 133 -4.16 -29.90 -14.21
C SER A 133 -4.31 -30.14 -12.70
N LYS A 134 -3.21 -30.19 -11.94
CA LYS A 134 -3.21 -30.37 -10.48
C LYS A 134 -3.20 -29.05 -9.71
N MET A 135 -3.00 -27.91 -10.38
CA MET A 135 -3.03 -26.60 -9.74
C MET A 135 -4.42 -26.33 -9.14
N LYS A 136 -4.45 -25.71 -7.96
CA LYS A 136 -5.70 -25.38 -7.25
C LYS A 136 -5.72 -23.92 -6.84
N PRO A 137 -6.90 -23.27 -6.84
CA PRO A 137 -7.02 -21.95 -6.26
C PRO A 137 -6.78 -22.01 -4.75
N VAL A 138 -5.91 -21.13 -4.26
CA VAL A 138 -5.57 -21.01 -2.83
C VAL A 138 -6.00 -19.66 -2.24
N SER A 139 -6.14 -18.64 -3.08
CA SER A 139 -6.66 -17.33 -2.70
C SER A 139 -7.45 -16.70 -3.85
N HIS A 140 -8.30 -15.72 -3.54
CA HIS A 140 -9.24 -15.10 -4.46
C HIS A 140 -9.37 -13.60 -4.19
N ALA A 141 -9.49 -12.83 -5.27
CA ALA A 141 -9.71 -11.39 -5.27
C ALA A 141 -10.81 -11.00 -6.28
N SER A 142 -11.59 -9.96 -6.02
CA SER A 142 -12.75 -9.61 -6.84
C SER A 142 -13.02 -8.11 -6.99
N PHE A 143 -13.34 -7.71 -8.22
CA PHE A 143 -13.64 -6.33 -8.59
C PHE A 143 -15.10 -6.23 -9.00
N LEU A 144 -15.69 -5.07 -8.74
CA LEU A 144 -17.02 -4.70 -9.13
C LEU A 144 -16.94 -3.42 -9.95
N ILE A 145 -17.25 -3.51 -11.24
CA ILE A 145 -17.35 -2.34 -12.11
C ILE A 145 -18.81 -1.90 -12.10
N SER A 146 -19.04 -0.75 -11.50
CA SER A 146 -20.31 -0.04 -11.51
C SER A 146 -20.45 0.76 -12.80
N ASN A 147 -21.67 0.89 -13.30
CA ASN A 147 -21.99 1.64 -14.53
C ASN A 147 -21.10 1.23 -15.72
N PRO A 148 -21.08 -0.07 -16.09
CA PRO A 148 -20.16 -0.57 -17.12
C PRO A 148 -20.43 -0.01 -18.52
N HIS A 149 -21.59 0.64 -18.72
CA HIS A 149 -21.94 1.35 -19.95
C HIS A 149 -21.16 2.65 -20.16
N HIS A 150 -20.27 3.01 -19.22
CA HIS A 150 -19.31 4.08 -19.39
C HIS A 150 -17.92 3.52 -19.71
N TYR A 151 -17.09 4.35 -20.35
CA TYR A 151 -15.65 4.10 -20.37
C TYR A 151 -15.11 4.19 -18.94
N ASN A 152 -14.54 3.09 -18.46
CA ASN A 152 -13.88 3.00 -17.17
C ASN A 152 -12.43 2.60 -17.38
N GLN A 153 -11.55 3.21 -16.60
CA GLN A 153 -10.15 2.88 -16.50
C GLN A 153 -9.72 2.98 -15.04
N MET A 154 -8.87 2.07 -14.61
CA MET A 154 -8.37 2.05 -13.23
C MET A 154 -7.06 1.29 -13.15
N TYR A 155 -6.15 1.78 -12.34
CA TYR A 155 -5.07 0.97 -11.78
C TYR A 155 -5.48 0.45 -10.41
N TYR A 156 -5.19 -0.82 -10.14
CA TYR A 156 -5.41 -1.39 -8.83
C TYR A 156 -4.29 -2.37 -8.44
N PRO A 157 -3.64 -2.22 -7.26
CA PRO A 157 -2.78 -3.25 -6.69
C PRO A 157 -3.64 -4.33 -6.02
N VAL A 158 -3.70 -5.51 -6.63
CA VAL A 158 -4.56 -6.62 -6.21
C VAL A 158 -3.83 -7.44 -5.16
N ASP A 159 -4.13 -7.14 -3.91
CA ASP A 159 -3.55 -7.85 -2.77
C ASP A 159 -4.39 -9.06 -2.41
N PHE A 160 -3.76 -10.24 -2.38
CA PHE A 160 -4.37 -11.46 -1.89
C PHE A 160 -4.36 -11.52 -0.35
N ASP A 161 -5.02 -12.52 0.22
CA ASP A 161 -5.21 -12.63 1.67
C ASP A 161 -3.89 -12.75 2.46
N THR A 162 -3.96 -12.57 3.78
CA THR A 162 -2.77 -12.56 4.63
C THR A 162 -2.05 -13.91 4.74
N ASN A 163 -2.65 -15.02 4.32
CA ASN A 163 -1.99 -16.33 4.29
C ASN A 163 -1.26 -16.57 2.95
N HIS A 164 -1.63 -15.81 1.91
CA HIS A 164 -1.04 -15.83 0.58
C HIS A 164 -0.69 -14.41 0.16
N PHE A 165 0.06 -13.71 1.00
CA PHE A 165 0.20 -12.28 0.85
C PHE A 165 1.16 -11.97 -0.30
N CYS A 166 0.56 -11.54 -1.41
CA CYS A 166 1.24 -11.09 -2.63
C CYS A 166 0.36 -10.00 -3.28
N SER A 167 0.97 -9.18 -4.14
CA SER A 167 0.27 -8.11 -4.86
C SER A 167 0.45 -8.23 -6.35
N VAL A 168 -0.62 -7.96 -7.12
CA VAL A 168 -0.57 -7.90 -8.58
C VAL A 168 -0.92 -6.50 -9.04
N GLN A 169 -0.01 -5.85 -9.76
CA GLN A 169 -0.25 -4.56 -10.37
C GLN A 169 -1.15 -4.76 -11.60
N THR A 170 -2.36 -4.19 -11.57
CA THR A 170 -3.36 -4.39 -12.63
C THR A 170 -3.87 -3.10 -13.23
N GLN A 171 -4.14 -3.13 -14.54
CA GLN A 171 -4.88 -2.10 -15.23
C GLN A 171 -6.18 -2.71 -15.76
N ILE A 172 -7.31 -2.08 -15.46
CA ILE A 172 -8.64 -2.56 -15.83
C ILE A 172 -9.32 -1.49 -16.67
N PHE A 173 -9.81 -1.88 -17.84
CA PHE A 173 -10.56 -1.02 -18.75
C PHE A 173 -11.90 -1.65 -19.10
N THR A 174 -12.96 -0.85 -19.15
CA THR A 174 -14.23 -1.26 -19.74
C THR A 174 -14.76 -0.22 -20.70
N ILE A 175 -15.39 -0.64 -21.79
CA ILE A 175 -16.00 0.27 -22.75
C ILE A 175 -17.27 -0.32 -23.36
N PRO A 176 -18.35 0.45 -23.57
CA PRO A 176 -19.46 0.03 -24.40
C PRO A 176 -19.00 -0.08 -25.87
N LEU A 177 -18.87 -1.30 -26.39
CA LEU A 177 -18.46 -1.53 -27.79
C LEU A 177 -19.64 -1.44 -28.76
N ASN A 178 -20.84 -1.82 -28.31
CA ASN A 178 -22.04 -1.78 -29.13
C ASN A 178 -23.28 -1.67 -28.26
N ILE A 179 -24.14 -0.70 -28.56
CA ILE A 179 -25.47 -0.53 -28.00
C ILE A 179 -26.50 -0.78 -29.10
N SER A 180 -27.12 -1.96 -29.07
CA SER A 180 -28.18 -2.33 -30.00
C SER A 180 -29.55 -1.93 -29.45
N ILE A 181 -30.21 -1.01 -30.15
CA ILE A 181 -31.55 -0.52 -29.83
C ILE A 181 -32.50 -0.97 -30.93
N THR A 182 -33.60 -1.64 -30.57
CA THR A 182 -34.60 -2.05 -31.56
C THR A 182 -35.42 -0.84 -31.99
N LYS A 183 -35.79 -0.78 -33.28
CA LYS A 183 -36.68 0.28 -33.81
C LYS A 183 -37.97 0.40 -32.99
N GLN A 184 -38.56 -0.74 -32.62
CA GLN A 184 -39.72 -0.83 -31.75
C GLN A 184 -39.49 -0.17 -30.37
N TYR A 185 -38.29 -0.28 -29.79
CA TYR A 185 -37.98 0.36 -28.51
C TYR A 185 -37.89 1.88 -28.64
N LEU A 186 -37.31 2.40 -29.73
CA LEU A 186 -37.28 3.85 -30.01
C LEU A 186 -38.69 4.40 -30.23
N GLU A 187 -39.53 3.67 -30.97
CA GLU A 187 -40.92 4.04 -31.24
C GLU A 187 -41.82 4.00 -29.99
N GLN A 188 -41.47 3.17 -29.00
CA GLN A 188 -42.18 3.08 -27.71
C GLN A 188 -41.84 4.22 -26.73
N GLN A 189 -40.71 4.91 -26.88
CA GLN A 189 -40.39 6.07 -26.06
C GLN A 189 -41.29 7.24 -26.48
N ILE A 190 -42.18 7.70 -25.59
CA ILE A 190 -43.03 8.88 -25.86
C ILE A 190 -42.10 10.07 -26.14
N LYS A 191 -42.45 10.96 -27.09
CA LYS A 191 -41.62 12.13 -27.51
C LYS A 191 -40.83 12.85 -26.40
N PRO A 192 -41.37 13.09 -25.17
CA PRO A 192 -40.60 13.70 -24.08
C PRO A 192 -39.50 12.80 -23.49
N GLN A 193 -39.72 11.48 -23.41
CA GLN A 193 -38.76 10.51 -22.90
C GLN A 193 -37.64 10.23 -23.92
N LEU A 194 -37.95 10.33 -25.21
CA LEU A 194 -36.97 10.18 -26.29
C LEU A 194 -35.85 11.23 -26.21
N ASN A 195 -36.19 12.49 -25.87
CA ASN A 195 -35.18 13.52 -25.62
C ASN A 195 -34.26 13.11 -24.48
N THR A 196 -34.82 12.78 -23.32
CA THR A 196 -34.04 12.34 -22.16
C THR A 196 -33.15 11.14 -22.51
N PHE A 197 -33.65 10.19 -23.28
CA PHE A 197 -32.89 9.02 -23.76
C PHE A 197 -31.71 9.40 -24.67
N ILE A 198 -31.93 10.28 -25.66
CA ILE A 198 -30.89 10.82 -26.55
C ILE A 198 -29.83 11.52 -25.70
N TYR A 199 -30.27 12.43 -24.82
CA TYR A 199 -29.38 13.20 -23.97
C TYR A 199 -28.56 12.30 -23.04
N GLN A 200 -29.15 11.25 -22.48
CA GLN A 200 -28.46 10.37 -21.55
C GLN A 200 -27.53 9.35 -22.25
N THR A 201 -27.90 8.85 -23.43
CA THR A 201 -27.13 7.75 -24.05
C THR A 201 -26.09 8.27 -25.03
N ILE A 202 -26.49 9.14 -25.97
CA ILE A 202 -25.57 9.63 -27.01
C ILE A 202 -24.51 10.54 -26.40
N HIS A 203 -24.86 11.46 -25.50
CA HIS A 203 -23.83 12.31 -24.87
C HIS A 203 -22.85 11.51 -24.01
N VAL A 204 -23.30 10.44 -23.35
CA VAL A 204 -22.40 9.57 -22.60
C VAL A 204 -21.40 8.89 -23.52
N LEU A 205 -21.84 8.33 -24.64
CA LEU A 205 -20.93 7.72 -25.63
C LEU A 205 -19.96 8.74 -26.25
N ILE A 206 -20.41 9.97 -26.51
CA ILE A 206 -19.53 11.06 -26.98
C ILE A 206 -18.49 11.40 -25.91
N GLN A 207 -18.91 11.50 -24.65
CA GLN A 207 -18.00 11.78 -23.54
C GLN A 207 -16.96 10.67 -23.38
N ASP A 208 -17.39 9.41 -23.38
CA ASP A 208 -16.52 8.24 -23.30
C ASP A 208 -15.51 8.20 -24.45
N ARG A 209 -15.98 8.45 -25.68
CA ARG A 209 -15.15 8.56 -26.89
C ARG A 209 -14.08 9.63 -26.71
N ASN A 210 -14.47 10.83 -26.27
CA ASN A 210 -13.54 11.95 -26.13
C ASN A 210 -12.51 11.69 -25.01
N ILE A 211 -12.92 11.15 -23.86
CA ILE A 211 -12.01 10.79 -22.77
C ILE A 211 -10.95 9.79 -23.27
N LEU A 212 -11.38 8.72 -23.95
CA LEU A 212 -10.46 7.72 -24.46
C LEU A 212 -9.56 8.27 -25.58
N LEU A 213 -10.10 9.11 -26.46
CA LEU A 213 -9.32 9.78 -27.50
C LEU A 213 -8.23 10.68 -26.91
N ASP A 214 -8.59 11.55 -25.95
CA ASP A 214 -7.64 12.47 -25.30
C ASP A 214 -6.52 11.68 -24.59
N GLN A 215 -6.88 10.58 -23.93
CA GLN A 215 -5.92 9.68 -23.30
C GLN A 215 -4.95 9.05 -24.30
N ILE A 216 -5.46 8.55 -25.43
CA ILE A 216 -4.62 7.96 -26.49
C ILE A 216 -3.67 9.00 -27.07
N LEU A 217 -4.18 10.21 -27.36
CA LEU A 217 -3.40 11.32 -27.92
C LEU A 217 -2.29 11.79 -26.98
N ASN A 218 -2.50 11.74 -25.67
CA ASN A 218 -1.48 12.07 -24.68
C ASN A 218 -0.33 11.04 -24.63
N ILE A 219 -0.54 9.80 -25.10
CA ILE A 219 0.46 8.74 -25.07
C ILE A 219 1.20 8.62 -26.41
N GLN A 220 0.48 8.74 -27.53
CA GLN A 220 1.06 8.64 -28.87
C GLN A 220 0.37 9.61 -29.84
N SER A 221 1.18 10.30 -30.66
CA SER A 221 0.70 11.14 -31.74
C SER A 221 0.71 10.39 -33.08
N ASP A 222 -0.50 10.11 -33.56
CA ASP A 222 -0.89 9.83 -34.94
C ASP A 222 -0.36 8.59 -35.71
N LYS A 223 -1.35 7.81 -36.18
CA LYS A 223 -1.50 7.34 -37.59
C LYS A 223 -2.84 6.60 -37.85
N LYS A 224 -3.52 6.05 -36.83
CA LYS A 224 -4.79 5.30 -36.99
C LYS A 224 -6.05 6.03 -36.53
N ILE A 225 -5.93 7.10 -35.74
CA ILE A 225 -7.04 7.97 -35.30
C ILE A 225 -7.73 8.68 -36.49
N ILE A 226 -7.06 8.73 -37.65
CA ILE A 226 -7.60 9.24 -38.92
C ILE A 226 -8.87 8.49 -39.37
N GLN A 227 -9.13 7.29 -38.84
CA GLN A 227 -10.29 6.46 -39.18
C GLN A 227 -11.56 6.76 -38.36
N LEU A 228 -11.52 7.75 -37.45
CA LEU A 228 -12.70 8.19 -36.70
C LEU A 228 -13.72 8.86 -37.64
N SER A 229 -14.96 8.43 -37.51
CA SER A 229 -16.07 8.71 -38.42
C SER A 229 -17.14 9.63 -37.81
N TYR A 230 -17.24 9.71 -36.48
CA TYR A 230 -18.33 10.41 -35.81
C TYR A 230 -18.33 11.91 -36.06
N LYS A 231 -19.49 12.44 -36.47
CA LYS A 231 -19.75 13.86 -36.59
C LYS A 231 -20.84 14.30 -35.61
N PRO A 232 -20.63 15.37 -34.81
CA PRO A 232 -21.68 15.91 -33.96
C PRO A 232 -22.94 16.28 -34.75
N LEU A 233 -24.10 15.80 -34.30
CA LEU A 233 -25.39 16.03 -34.92
C LEU A 233 -26.36 16.67 -33.92
N GLU A 234 -27.25 17.55 -34.40
CA GLU A 234 -28.35 18.10 -33.61
C GLU A 234 -29.62 17.25 -33.79
N TYR A 235 -30.27 16.89 -32.67
CA TYR A 235 -31.46 16.05 -32.68
C TYR A 235 -32.71 16.89 -32.40
N HIS A 236 -33.58 17.04 -33.40
CA HIS A 236 -34.87 17.73 -33.26
C HIS A 236 -36.03 16.72 -33.28
N ILE A 237 -36.87 16.70 -32.22
CA ILE A 237 -38.02 15.77 -32.08
C ILE A 237 -38.97 15.82 -33.29
N ASN A 238 -39.10 17.00 -33.91
CA ASN A 238 -40.01 17.21 -35.03
C ASN A 238 -39.44 16.76 -36.38
N ASN A 239 -38.18 16.31 -36.42
CA ASN A 239 -37.56 15.82 -37.65
C ASN A 239 -38.15 14.44 -38.03
N PRO A 240 -38.75 14.28 -39.22
CA PRO A 240 -39.28 12.99 -39.66
C PRO A 240 -38.22 11.89 -39.77
N ASP A 241 -36.95 12.25 -39.99
CA ASP A 241 -35.81 11.33 -40.11
C ASP A 241 -35.05 11.11 -38.79
N LEU A 242 -35.58 11.58 -37.66
CA LEU A 242 -34.91 11.53 -36.35
C LEU A 242 -34.39 10.14 -35.98
N ILE A 243 -35.19 9.08 -36.23
CA ILE A 243 -34.79 7.69 -35.93
C ILE A 243 -33.59 7.27 -36.77
N ASN A 244 -33.54 7.66 -38.05
CA ASN A 244 -32.43 7.35 -38.94
C ASN A 244 -31.16 8.09 -38.51
N LEU A 245 -31.28 9.37 -38.15
CA LEU A 245 -30.16 10.17 -37.62
C LEU A 245 -29.59 9.56 -36.33
N ILE A 246 -30.45 9.21 -35.37
CA ILE A 246 -30.04 8.54 -34.12
C ILE A 246 -29.31 7.23 -34.42
N THR A 247 -29.87 6.42 -35.34
CA THR A 247 -29.27 5.13 -35.72
C THR A 247 -27.90 5.31 -36.36
N GLN A 248 -27.74 6.31 -37.24
CA GLN A 248 -26.46 6.65 -37.85
C GLN A 248 -25.45 7.10 -36.80
N SER A 249 -25.82 7.98 -35.87
CA SER A 249 -24.94 8.42 -34.79
C SER A 249 -24.45 7.27 -33.92
N PHE A 250 -25.34 6.34 -33.57
CA PHE A 250 -24.94 5.14 -32.83
C PHE A 250 -23.94 4.30 -33.62
N TYR A 251 -24.17 4.10 -34.93
CA TYR A 251 -23.25 3.36 -35.78
C TYR A 251 -21.86 4.00 -35.82
N GLU A 252 -21.78 5.31 -36.07
CA GLU A 252 -20.51 6.05 -36.11
C GLU A 252 -19.81 6.07 -34.74
N LEU A 253 -20.56 6.25 -33.64
CA LEU A 253 -19.99 6.20 -32.28
C LEU A 253 -19.45 4.82 -31.93
N HIS A 254 -20.17 3.73 -32.29
CA HIS A 254 -19.68 2.38 -32.06
C HIS A 254 -18.42 2.09 -32.86
N HIS A 255 -18.37 2.52 -34.12
CA HIS A 255 -17.18 2.41 -34.95
C HIS A 255 -15.99 3.12 -34.30
N ASP A 256 -16.18 4.39 -33.89
CA ASP A 256 -15.14 5.18 -33.25
C ASP A 256 -14.66 4.54 -31.93
N LEU A 257 -15.58 4.14 -31.05
CA LEU A 257 -15.25 3.48 -29.78
C LEU A 257 -14.51 2.15 -30.00
N TYR A 258 -14.89 1.39 -31.02
CA TYR A 258 -14.19 0.15 -31.37
C TYR A 258 -12.78 0.41 -31.91
N VAL A 259 -12.60 1.40 -32.79
CA VAL A 259 -11.27 1.83 -33.26
C VAL A 259 -10.41 2.26 -32.08
N LEU A 260 -10.93 3.11 -31.20
CA LEU A 260 -10.21 3.55 -30.00
C LEU A 260 -9.89 2.39 -29.04
N TRP A 261 -10.79 1.41 -28.89
CA TRP A 261 -10.53 0.20 -28.12
C TRP A 261 -9.37 -0.62 -28.69
N CYS A 262 -9.31 -0.78 -30.02
CA CYS A 262 -8.20 -1.44 -30.69
C CYS A 262 -6.89 -0.68 -30.52
N GLU A 263 -6.91 0.66 -30.57
CA GLU A 263 -5.73 1.49 -30.32
C GLU A 263 -5.27 1.39 -28.87
N LEU A 264 -6.17 1.37 -27.89
CA LEU A 264 -5.84 1.13 -26.48
C LEU A 264 -5.14 -0.21 -26.29
N ILE A 265 -5.64 -1.28 -26.92
CA ILE A 265 -4.99 -2.60 -26.92
C ILE A 265 -3.59 -2.52 -27.54
N SER A 266 -3.42 -1.78 -28.63
CA SER A 266 -2.11 -1.57 -29.27
C SER A 266 -1.14 -0.84 -28.35
N ILE A 267 -1.62 0.21 -27.66
CA ILE A 267 -0.83 0.96 -26.67
C ILE A 267 -0.41 0.03 -25.54
N LEU A 268 -1.27 -0.83 -25.00
CA LEU A 268 -0.84 -1.75 -23.95
C LEU A 268 0.22 -2.74 -24.44
N LYS A 269 0.24 -3.12 -25.73
CA LYS A 269 1.29 -3.99 -26.28
C LYS A 269 2.66 -3.32 -26.34
N GLU A 270 2.69 -2.04 -26.73
CA GLU A 270 3.94 -1.36 -27.07
C GLU A 270 4.36 -0.29 -26.07
N ASN A 271 3.42 0.28 -25.32
CA ASN A 271 3.56 1.46 -24.45
C ASN A 271 2.66 1.44 -23.20
N TYR A 272 2.58 0.29 -22.50
CA TYR A 272 1.76 0.16 -21.29
C TYR A 272 2.21 1.05 -20.14
N ARG A 273 3.52 1.32 -20.02
CA ARG A 273 4.13 1.93 -18.82
C ARG A 273 3.67 3.37 -18.60
N ASN A 274 3.57 4.17 -19.65
CA ASN A 274 3.05 5.54 -19.54
C ASN A 274 1.62 5.55 -19.00
N LEU A 275 0.78 4.63 -19.48
CA LEU A 275 -0.59 4.50 -19.00
C LEU A 275 -0.65 3.97 -17.56
N LEU A 276 0.24 3.04 -17.21
CA LEU A 276 0.34 2.51 -15.86
C LEU A 276 0.67 3.61 -14.85
N LEU A 277 1.67 4.45 -15.16
CA LEU A 277 2.09 5.56 -14.29
C LEU A 277 0.97 6.59 -14.08
N LEU A 278 0.28 6.98 -15.16
CA LEU A 278 -0.87 7.90 -15.07
C LEU A 278 -1.98 7.34 -14.17
N LEU A 279 -2.35 6.08 -14.36
CA LEU A 279 -3.38 5.44 -13.54
C LEU A 279 -2.93 5.20 -12.10
N GLN A 280 -1.65 4.91 -11.86
CA GLN A 280 -1.07 4.80 -10.51
C GLN A 280 -1.15 6.12 -9.74
N GLN A 281 -0.87 7.24 -10.41
CA GLN A 281 -1.01 8.58 -9.83
C GLN A 281 -2.46 8.87 -9.43
N ASP A 282 -3.41 8.64 -10.35
CA ASP A 282 -4.84 8.82 -10.08
C ASP A 282 -5.33 7.94 -8.91
N TYR A 283 -4.91 6.67 -8.88
CA TYR A 283 -5.18 5.78 -7.74
C TYR A 283 -4.65 6.33 -6.42
N CYS A 284 -3.40 6.81 -6.40
CA CYS A 284 -2.78 7.36 -5.20
C CYS A 284 -3.54 8.59 -4.68
N GLU A 285 -3.94 9.50 -5.57
CA GLU A 285 -4.72 10.69 -5.19
C GLU A 285 -6.10 10.32 -4.63
N GLN A 286 -6.79 9.40 -5.30
CA GLN A 286 -8.10 8.91 -4.88
C GLN A 286 -8.06 8.25 -3.49
N ILE A 287 -7.09 7.38 -3.25
CA ILE A 287 -6.91 6.71 -1.96
C ILE A 287 -6.50 7.70 -0.87
N LYS A 288 -5.61 8.66 -1.17
CA LYS A 288 -5.26 9.76 -0.24
C LYS A 288 -6.51 10.55 0.16
N LEU A 289 -7.31 11.00 -0.81
CA LEU A 289 -8.55 11.75 -0.56
C LEU A 289 -9.54 10.94 0.29
N ARG A 290 -9.67 9.64 0.04
CA ARG A 290 -10.49 8.74 0.86
C ARG A 290 -10.00 8.71 2.30
N TRP A 291 -8.71 8.47 2.52
CA TRP A 291 -8.12 8.31 3.84
C TRP A 291 -7.92 9.62 4.61
N MET A 292 -7.94 10.78 3.96
CA MET A 292 -7.98 12.08 4.63
C MET A 292 -9.17 12.22 5.60
N ASN A 293 -10.27 11.50 5.37
CA ASN A 293 -11.40 11.44 6.31
C ASN A 293 -11.02 10.84 7.68
N CYS A 294 -9.94 10.07 7.75
CA CYS A 294 -9.41 9.47 8.96
C CYS A 294 -8.29 10.30 9.62
N ILE A 295 -7.87 11.40 8.99
CA ILE A 295 -6.93 12.35 9.58
C ILE A 295 -7.72 13.42 10.35
N LEU A 296 -7.22 13.76 11.53
CA LEU A 296 -7.74 14.81 12.38
C LEU A 296 -6.59 15.75 12.74
N ILE A 297 -6.73 17.01 12.37
CA ILE A 297 -5.76 18.05 12.70
C ILE A 297 -6.18 18.66 14.04
N ASN A 298 -5.29 18.58 15.03
CA ASN A 298 -5.54 19.19 16.33
C ASN A 298 -5.27 20.70 16.27
N THR A 299 -6.28 21.51 16.58
CA THR A 299 -6.17 22.97 16.66
C THR A 299 -5.94 23.46 18.10
N SER A 300 -5.97 22.57 19.10
CA SER A 300 -5.86 22.94 20.51
C SER A 300 -4.40 23.04 20.98
N GLN A 301 -4.13 24.08 21.79
CA GLN A 301 -2.78 24.38 22.32
C GLN A 301 -2.41 23.55 23.56
N ASN A 302 -3.34 22.81 24.17
CA ASN A 302 -3.11 22.11 25.44
C ASN A 302 -2.85 20.60 25.22
N ILE A 303 -1.57 20.22 25.23
CA ILE A 303 -1.06 18.89 24.85
C ILE A 303 -1.40 17.81 25.90
N TYR A 304 -1.58 18.18 27.16
CA TYR A 304 -1.62 17.23 28.28
C TYR A 304 -2.92 16.42 28.41
N LEU A 305 -4.06 16.95 27.95
CA LEU A 305 -5.38 16.29 28.00
C LEU A 305 -5.78 15.62 26.66
N GLN A 306 -4.89 15.67 25.66
CA GLN A 306 -5.29 15.54 24.26
C GLN A 306 -5.60 14.09 23.84
N SER A 307 -4.94 13.08 24.41
CA SER A 307 -5.02 11.68 23.96
C SER A 307 -6.31 10.96 24.36
N HIS A 308 -6.78 11.13 25.61
CA HIS A 308 -8.09 10.61 26.03
C HIS A 308 -9.23 11.26 25.24
N ILE A 309 -9.12 12.56 24.97
CA ILE A 309 -10.07 13.30 24.12
C ILE A 309 -10.04 12.75 22.70
N ASN A 310 -8.86 12.55 22.11
CA ASN A 310 -8.70 11.95 20.79
C ASN A 310 -9.35 10.56 20.73
N HIS A 311 -9.21 9.74 21.77
CA HIS A 311 -9.84 8.42 21.80
C HIS A 311 -11.38 8.48 21.74
N GLU A 312 -12.00 9.36 22.52
CA GLU A 312 -13.45 9.55 22.49
C GLU A 312 -13.94 10.21 21.18
N LEU A 313 -13.18 11.18 20.65
CA LEU A 313 -13.46 11.78 19.34
C LEU A 313 -13.42 10.74 18.22
N ALA A 314 -12.45 9.83 18.23
CA ALA A 314 -12.36 8.75 17.25
C ALA A 314 -13.60 7.83 17.33
N LYS A 315 -14.06 7.47 18.54
CA LYS A 315 -15.30 6.70 18.72
C LYS A 315 -16.51 7.40 18.11
N LEU A 316 -16.69 8.68 18.41
CA LEU A 316 -17.82 9.46 17.89
C LEU A 316 -17.75 9.61 16.37
N LYS A 317 -16.56 9.86 15.81
CA LYS A 317 -16.37 9.97 14.36
C LYS A 317 -16.67 8.65 13.64
N ARG A 318 -16.26 7.50 14.20
CA ARG A 318 -16.62 6.18 13.67
C ARG A 318 -18.14 5.96 13.56
N GLN A 319 -18.92 6.44 14.53
CA GLN A 319 -20.38 6.30 14.52
C GLN A 319 -21.05 7.14 13.42
N ASN A 320 -20.45 8.27 13.05
CA ASN A 320 -21.04 9.24 12.10
C ASN A 320 -20.48 9.13 10.68
N LEU A 321 -19.39 8.37 10.47
CA LEU A 321 -18.76 8.21 9.16
C LEU A 321 -19.64 7.38 8.22
N LYS A 322 -20.16 8.05 7.20
CA LYS A 322 -20.75 7.38 6.03
C LYS A 322 -19.63 6.88 5.13
N ASN A 323 -19.75 5.66 4.63
CA ASN A 323 -18.91 5.20 3.52
C ASN A 323 -19.33 5.98 2.27
N THR A 324 -18.51 6.92 1.84
CA THR A 324 -18.59 7.49 0.49
C THR A 324 -17.59 6.74 -0.38
N GLU A 325 -18.09 6.00 -1.35
CA GLU A 325 -17.27 5.36 -2.38
C GLU A 325 -17.44 6.18 -3.66
N PHE A 326 -16.32 6.63 -4.22
CA PHE A 326 -16.30 7.56 -5.35
C PHE A 326 -15.96 6.87 -6.68
N HIS A 327 -15.91 5.53 -6.74
CA HIS A 327 -15.27 4.84 -7.84
C HIS A 327 -16.23 4.08 -8.74
N ARG A 328 -16.01 4.21 -10.06
CA ARG A 328 -16.68 3.40 -11.07
C ARG A 328 -16.20 1.95 -11.05
N ILE A 329 -14.95 1.70 -10.63
CA ILE A 329 -14.41 0.36 -10.39
C ILE A 329 -14.09 0.22 -8.90
N ILE A 330 -14.65 -0.81 -8.28
CA ILE A 330 -14.63 -1.03 -6.85
C ILE A 330 -13.92 -2.37 -6.58
N TYR A 331 -12.76 -2.34 -5.91
CA TYR A 331 -12.09 -3.56 -5.46
C TYR A 331 -12.67 -4.02 -4.12
N LYS A 332 -13.40 -5.14 -4.10
CA LYS A 332 -14.23 -5.53 -2.95
C LYS A 332 -13.40 -5.81 -1.71
N GLU A 333 -12.25 -6.45 -1.86
CA GLU A 333 -11.40 -6.85 -0.74
C GLU A 333 -10.70 -5.66 -0.07
N ALA A 334 -10.55 -4.51 -0.76
CA ALA A 334 -10.07 -3.27 -0.14
C ALA A 334 -11.16 -2.30 0.29
N ILE A 335 -12.45 -2.59 0.03
CA ILE A 335 -13.53 -1.83 0.67
C ILE A 335 -13.58 -2.23 2.15
N ILE A 336 -12.68 -1.64 2.90
CA ILE A 336 -12.81 -1.58 4.34
C ILE A 336 -13.67 -0.34 4.62
N PRO A 337 -14.72 -0.46 5.44
CA PRO A 337 -15.48 0.71 5.86
C PRO A 337 -14.58 1.74 6.56
N LEU A 338 -14.80 3.04 6.30
CA LEU A 338 -13.97 4.11 6.89
C LEU A 338 -14.03 4.09 8.42
N HIS A 339 -15.14 3.68 9.01
CA HIS A 339 -15.26 3.53 10.46
C HIS A 339 -14.36 2.43 11.04
N SER A 340 -13.87 1.51 10.21
CA SER A 340 -12.92 0.46 10.61
C SER A 340 -11.45 0.87 10.48
N HIS A 341 -11.17 2.05 9.91
CA HIS A 341 -9.80 2.53 9.71
C HIS A 341 -9.19 3.06 11.02
N PRO A 342 -7.85 3.04 11.14
CA PRO A 342 -7.14 3.81 12.16
C PRO A 342 -7.34 5.31 11.94
N PHE A 343 -7.47 6.08 13.03
CA PHE A 343 -7.51 7.54 12.99
C PHE A 343 -6.15 8.12 13.35
N PHE A 344 -5.74 9.15 12.62
CA PHE A 344 -4.46 9.82 12.78
C PHE A 344 -4.68 11.21 13.34
N TYR A 345 -4.04 11.51 14.47
CA TYR A 345 -4.00 12.85 15.05
C TYR A 345 -2.56 13.37 14.96
N ARG A 346 -2.30 14.27 14.00
CA ARG A 346 -0.96 14.80 13.73
C ARG A 346 -0.75 16.14 14.44
N THR A 347 0.39 16.29 15.11
CA THR A 347 0.88 17.57 15.64
C THR A 347 2.33 17.79 15.21
N THR A 348 2.61 18.93 14.58
CA THR A 348 3.95 19.25 14.06
C THR A 348 4.60 20.34 14.90
N TYR A 349 5.87 20.15 15.25
CA TYR A 349 6.72 21.14 15.91
C TYR A 349 7.96 21.34 15.05
N LYS A 350 8.20 22.57 14.57
CA LYS A 350 9.36 22.90 13.72
C LYS A 350 10.13 24.06 14.33
N LYS A 351 11.45 23.94 14.41
CA LYS A 351 12.35 25.10 14.58
C LYS A 351 12.60 25.68 13.18
N GLU A 352 12.45 26.99 13.01
CA GLU A 352 12.49 27.67 11.69
C GLU A 352 13.75 27.32 10.87
N GLY A 353 13.59 27.31 9.53
CA GLY A 353 14.69 27.20 8.57
C GLY A 353 14.97 25.80 8.05
N LEU A 354 14.19 25.32 7.07
CA LEU A 354 14.62 24.26 6.17
C LEU A 354 14.03 24.49 4.78
N GLN A 355 14.90 24.63 3.78
CA GLN A 355 14.63 24.38 2.37
C GLN A 355 15.09 22.95 2.07
N GLN A 356 14.24 22.18 1.39
CA GLN A 356 14.61 20.87 0.86
C GLN A 356 15.14 21.06 -0.56
N ASN A 357 16.30 20.48 -0.86
CA ASN A 357 16.70 20.24 -2.24
C ASN A 357 16.25 18.84 -2.62
N SER A 358 15.35 18.76 -3.59
CA SER A 358 14.92 17.50 -4.21
C SER A 358 15.93 17.12 -5.29
N ASN A 359 16.94 16.32 -4.91
CA ASN A 359 17.76 15.60 -5.88
C ASN A 359 17.31 14.13 -5.89
N ASP A 360 17.22 13.53 -7.08
CA ASP A 360 17.04 12.09 -7.28
C ASP A 360 18.35 11.38 -6.90
N ILE A 361 18.50 11.08 -5.61
CA ILE A 361 19.60 10.26 -5.08
C ILE A 361 19.01 9.01 -4.40
N PRO A 362 19.73 7.87 -4.40
CA PRO A 362 19.26 6.65 -3.76
C PRO A 362 18.87 6.89 -2.31
N HIS A 363 17.73 6.36 -1.88
CA HIS A 363 17.26 6.49 -0.52
C HIS A 363 17.21 5.12 0.16
N TYR A 364 18.08 4.92 1.14
CA TYR A 364 18.13 3.73 1.97
C TYR A 364 17.24 3.89 3.20
N ILE A 365 16.44 2.87 3.50
CA ILE A 365 15.61 2.84 4.71
C ILE A 365 15.92 1.59 5.52
N VAL A 366 16.38 1.79 6.75
CA VAL A 366 16.63 0.72 7.71
C VAL A 366 15.35 0.44 8.50
N LEU A 367 14.85 -0.79 8.45
CA LEU A 367 13.66 -1.24 9.18
C LEU A 367 14.08 -2.12 10.36
N LEU A 368 13.97 -1.61 11.59
CA LEU A 368 14.40 -2.32 12.79
C LEU A 368 13.24 -2.73 13.72
N HIS A 369 13.22 -4.01 14.05
CA HIS A 369 12.20 -4.66 14.86
C HIS A 369 12.33 -4.39 16.37
N GLY A 370 11.34 -4.84 17.14
CA GLY A 370 11.28 -4.70 18.60
C GLY A 370 11.99 -5.82 19.38
N TYR A 371 11.87 -5.78 20.71
CA TYR A 371 12.45 -6.78 21.62
C TYR A 371 11.93 -8.19 21.33
N GLN A 372 12.83 -9.18 21.25
CA GLN A 372 12.53 -10.58 20.88
C GLN A 372 11.86 -10.75 19.52
N GLY A 373 11.95 -9.74 18.65
CA GLY A 373 11.49 -9.81 17.28
C GLY A 373 12.55 -10.30 16.30
N THR A 374 12.18 -10.22 15.02
CA THR A 374 13.02 -10.48 13.85
C THR A 374 12.76 -9.45 12.76
N SER A 375 13.62 -9.38 11.75
CA SER A 375 13.40 -8.57 10.55
C SER A 375 12.02 -8.80 9.91
N TYR A 376 11.49 -10.03 9.99
CA TYR A 376 10.17 -10.42 9.50
C TYR A 376 9.01 -9.65 10.16
N ASP A 377 9.17 -9.17 11.40
CA ASP A 377 8.16 -8.35 12.07
C ASP A 377 7.88 -7.05 11.30
N MET A 378 8.84 -6.58 10.47
CA MET A 378 8.72 -5.39 9.64
C MET A 378 8.17 -5.68 8.22
N ARG A 379 7.71 -6.91 7.93
CA ARG A 379 7.29 -7.34 6.57
C ARG A 379 6.23 -6.44 5.92
N TYR A 380 5.24 -5.94 6.68
CA TYR A 380 4.22 -5.04 6.10
C TYR A 380 4.81 -3.68 5.72
N TRP A 381 5.74 -3.14 6.52
CA TRP A 381 6.46 -1.92 6.15
C TRP A 381 7.29 -2.13 4.90
N LYS A 382 8.07 -3.22 4.86
CA LYS A 382 8.85 -3.62 3.69
C LYS A 382 7.99 -3.72 2.43
N ALA A 383 6.91 -4.50 2.52
CA ALA A 383 5.97 -4.74 1.44
C ALA A 383 5.40 -3.45 0.85
N ILE A 384 4.83 -2.60 1.71
CA ILE A 384 4.12 -1.41 1.25
C ILE A 384 5.08 -0.34 0.74
N LEU A 385 6.28 -0.23 1.31
CA LEU A 385 7.34 0.64 0.77
C LEU A 385 7.74 0.18 -0.64
N ASN A 386 7.96 -1.12 -0.85
CA ASN A 386 8.27 -1.68 -2.17
C ASN A 386 7.12 -1.47 -3.17
N ILE A 387 5.86 -1.69 -2.78
CA ILE A 387 4.71 -1.48 -3.67
C ILE A 387 4.56 0.00 -4.06
N ARG A 388 4.69 0.91 -3.09
CA ARG A 388 4.41 2.35 -3.29
C ARG A 388 5.55 3.07 -4.00
N PHE A 389 6.79 2.74 -3.68
CA PHE A 389 7.96 3.47 -4.16
C PHE A 389 8.83 2.66 -5.12
N GLN A 390 8.61 1.36 -5.27
CA GLN A 390 9.31 0.49 -6.22
C GLN A 390 10.83 0.69 -6.09
N ASP A 391 11.53 0.96 -7.20
CA ASP A 391 12.98 1.11 -7.25
C ASP A 391 13.49 2.45 -6.64
N GLN A 392 12.60 3.33 -6.18
CA GLN A 392 13.01 4.63 -5.58
C GLN A 392 13.62 4.46 -4.19
N LEU A 393 13.30 3.36 -3.48
CA LEU A 393 13.81 3.08 -2.14
C LEU A 393 14.59 1.77 -2.13
N LYS A 394 15.68 1.75 -1.35
CA LYS A 394 16.40 0.52 -1.01
C LYS A 394 16.19 0.20 0.46
N LEU A 395 15.68 -0.98 0.76
CA LEU A 395 15.35 -1.37 2.14
C LEU A 395 16.46 -2.22 2.74
N ILE A 396 16.88 -1.87 3.96
CA ILE A 396 17.84 -2.64 4.77
C ILE A 396 17.05 -3.22 5.93
N LEU A 397 17.11 -4.54 6.10
CA LEU A 397 16.46 -5.26 7.20
C LEU A 397 17.51 -5.93 8.07
N PRO A 398 18.03 -5.24 9.11
CA PRO A 398 19.10 -5.77 9.92
C PRO A 398 18.72 -7.07 10.62
N THR A 399 19.65 -8.02 10.65
CA THR A 399 19.49 -9.31 11.34
C THR A 399 20.37 -9.43 12.58
N CYS A 400 21.32 -8.50 12.79
CA CYS A 400 22.23 -8.51 13.93
C CYS A 400 21.54 -8.35 15.29
N ASN A 401 20.23 -8.08 15.35
CA ASN A 401 19.47 -7.91 16.59
C ASN A 401 18.38 -8.97 16.80
N GLU A 402 18.32 -10.01 15.96
CA GLU A 402 17.32 -11.08 16.08
C GLU A 402 17.58 -12.04 17.24
N PHE A 403 16.51 -12.48 17.92
CA PHE A 403 16.54 -13.47 19.01
C PHE A 403 17.53 -13.19 20.16
N ILE A 404 17.94 -11.94 20.31
CA ILE A 404 18.97 -11.57 21.26
C ILE A 404 18.45 -11.66 22.69
N ASN A 405 19.17 -12.42 23.52
CA ASN A 405 18.95 -12.52 24.94
C ASN A 405 20.13 -11.93 25.72
N ASN A 406 19.83 -11.06 26.69
CA ASN A 406 20.76 -10.63 27.73
C ASN A 406 21.99 -9.79 27.31
N ILE A 407 21.90 -9.00 26.24
CA ILE A 407 22.90 -7.95 25.95
C ILE A 407 22.34 -6.55 26.23
N SER A 408 23.23 -5.54 26.35
CA SER A 408 22.79 -4.16 26.54
C SER A 408 22.31 -3.51 25.24
N ILE A 409 21.52 -2.46 25.37
CA ILE A 409 21.10 -1.61 24.25
C ILE A 409 22.33 -1.02 23.56
N LYS A 410 23.37 -0.64 24.32
CA LYS A 410 24.65 -0.17 23.77
C LYS A 410 25.30 -1.18 22.82
N GLN A 411 25.30 -2.46 23.19
CA GLN A 411 25.92 -3.51 22.36
C GLN A 411 25.08 -3.74 21.09
N GLN A 412 23.75 -3.82 21.22
CA GLN A 412 22.85 -3.92 20.06
C GLN A 412 23.05 -2.79 19.06
N ALA A 413 23.24 -1.57 19.56
CA ALA A 413 23.49 -0.40 18.74
C ALA A 413 24.84 -0.44 18.00
N GLN A 414 25.87 -1.06 18.61
CA GLN A 414 27.17 -1.25 17.96
C GLN A 414 27.04 -2.24 16.79
N GLU A 415 26.40 -3.38 17.01
CA GLU A 415 26.16 -4.38 15.96
C GLU A 415 25.34 -3.80 14.81
N LEU A 416 24.27 -3.05 15.13
CA LEU A 416 23.45 -2.37 14.12
C LEU A 416 24.28 -1.38 13.29
N ALA A 417 25.10 -0.56 13.96
CA ALA A 417 25.93 0.42 13.26
C ALA A 417 26.93 -0.28 12.32
N TYR A 418 27.53 -1.38 12.75
CA TYR A 418 28.44 -2.16 11.91
C TYR A 418 27.75 -2.76 10.70
N GLU A 419 26.57 -3.38 10.86
CA GLU A 419 25.82 -3.95 9.73
C GLU A 419 25.43 -2.88 8.70
N ILE A 420 25.00 -1.69 9.14
CA ILE A 420 24.65 -0.59 8.21
C ILE A 420 25.88 -0.05 7.49
N ILE A 421 26.99 0.19 8.21
CA ILE A 421 28.24 0.66 7.60
C ILE A 421 28.73 -0.35 6.57
N ASP A 422 28.73 -1.62 6.93
CA ASP A 422 29.12 -2.72 6.05
C ASP A 422 28.25 -2.73 4.78
N TYR A 423 26.93 -2.70 4.92
CA TYR A 423 26.01 -2.68 3.78
C TYR A 423 26.27 -1.50 2.82
N ILE A 424 26.32 -0.27 3.35
CA ILE A 424 26.49 0.94 2.53
C ILE A 424 27.87 0.97 1.85
N THR A 425 28.92 0.53 2.55
CA THR A 425 30.27 0.47 1.98
C THR A 425 30.39 -0.57 0.86
N HIS A 426 29.72 -1.73 1.01
CA HIS A 426 29.64 -2.76 -0.03
C HIS A 426 28.90 -2.28 -1.28
N GLU A 427 27.83 -1.49 -1.12
CA GLU A 427 27.09 -0.87 -2.23
C GLU A 427 27.91 0.20 -2.98
N LYS A 428 29.05 0.67 -2.41
CA LYS A 428 29.94 1.68 -3.00
C LYS A 428 29.23 2.98 -3.38
N VAL A 429 28.25 3.40 -2.58
CA VAL A 429 27.50 4.66 -2.81
C VAL A 429 28.06 5.78 -1.94
N TYR A 430 28.26 6.96 -2.55
CA TYR A 430 28.89 8.13 -1.93
C TYR A 430 27.94 9.33 -1.74
N ASP A 431 26.76 9.29 -2.35
CA ASP A 431 25.68 10.26 -2.16
C ASP A 431 24.34 9.54 -2.10
N PHE A 432 23.63 9.70 -0.98
CA PHE A 432 22.39 8.98 -0.68
C PHE A 432 21.60 9.68 0.42
N LYS A 433 20.34 9.30 0.58
CA LYS A 433 19.53 9.55 1.77
C LYS A 433 19.52 8.31 2.66
N LEU A 434 19.54 8.47 3.97
CA LEU A 434 19.42 7.39 4.95
C LEU A 434 18.29 7.70 5.94
N SER A 435 17.29 6.83 5.98
CA SER A 435 16.18 6.89 6.91
C SER A 435 16.09 5.63 7.76
N PHE A 436 15.36 5.74 8.86
CA PHE A 436 15.18 4.67 9.82
C PHE A 436 13.71 4.56 10.22
N VAL A 437 13.22 3.34 10.34
CA VAL A 437 11.92 3.01 10.95
C VAL A 437 12.18 2.01 12.07
N GLY A 438 12.00 2.42 13.32
CA GLY A 438 12.23 1.59 14.50
C GLY A 438 10.95 1.30 15.25
N HIS A 439 10.62 0.03 15.48
CA HIS A 439 9.51 -0.37 16.34
C HIS A 439 9.96 -0.69 17.76
N SER A 440 9.22 -0.20 18.77
CA SER A 440 9.45 -0.54 20.17
C SER A 440 10.92 -0.31 20.55
N LEU A 441 11.62 -1.34 21.06
CA LEU A 441 13.05 -1.30 21.36
C LEU A 441 13.93 -0.87 20.17
N GLY A 442 13.58 -1.23 18.94
CA GLY A 442 14.34 -0.88 17.73
C GLY A 442 14.57 0.62 17.58
N GLY A 443 13.57 1.45 17.92
CA GLY A 443 13.75 2.91 17.91
C GLY A 443 14.82 3.41 18.90
N ILE A 444 14.97 2.73 20.05
CA ILE A 444 16.01 3.07 21.03
C ILE A 444 17.39 2.59 20.56
N ILE A 445 17.47 1.38 19.98
CA ILE A 445 18.71 0.85 19.41
C ILE A 445 19.21 1.78 18.29
N ILE A 446 18.33 2.22 17.39
CA ILE A 446 18.66 3.19 16.34
C ILE A 446 19.22 4.47 16.97
N ARG A 447 18.51 5.09 17.93
CA ARG A 447 19.01 6.29 18.63
C ARG A 447 20.39 6.09 19.26
N ALA A 448 20.62 4.92 19.85
CA ALA A 448 21.90 4.58 20.46
C ALA A 448 23.01 4.32 19.44
N ALA A 449 22.67 3.94 18.21
CA ALA A 449 23.61 3.70 17.11
C ALA A 449 24.05 5.00 16.42
N LEU A 450 23.23 6.06 16.47
CA LEU A 450 23.50 7.30 15.74
C LEU A 450 24.92 7.85 15.97
N PRO A 451 25.45 8.01 17.21
CA PRO A 451 26.82 8.52 17.38
C PRO A 451 27.91 7.69 16.68
N LEU A 452 27.65 6.39 16.44
CA LEU A 452 28.55 5.49 15.71
C LEU A 452 28.41 5.62 14.18
N LEU A 453 27.32 6.23 13.71
CA LEU A 453 27.01 6.51 12.32
C LEU A 453 27.28 7.98 11.94
N ASN A 454 28.14 8.67 12.69
CA ASN A 454 28.43 10.09 12.48
C ASN A 454 28.99 10.41 11.08
N SER A 455 29.65 9.45 10.41
CA SER A 455 30.08 9.55 9.02
C SER A 455 28.91 9.73 8.05
N PHE A 456 27.70 9.33 8.44
CA PHE A 456 26.49 9.45 7.63
C PHE A 456 25.62 10.66 8.00
N GLN A 457 26.05 11.53 8.92
CA GLN A 457 25.23 12.65 9.42
C GLN A 457 24.62 13.53 8.33
N ILE A 458 25.33 13.77 7.22
CA ILE A 458 24.87 14.63 6.13
C ILE A 458 23.84 13.96 5.20
N TYR A 459 23.74 12.63 5.28
CA TYR A 459 22.82 11.82 4.47
C TYR A 459 21.51 11.53 5.20
N MET A 460 21.40 11.85 6.49
CA MET A 460 20.23 11.52 7.31
C MET A 460 18.98 12.27 6.86
N HIS A 461 17.94 11.52 6.50
CA HIS A 461 16.70 12.09 5.98
C HIS A 461 15.58 12.05 7.02
N THR A 462 15.13 10.86 7.43
CA THR A 462 13.99 10.72 8.34
C THR A 462 14.16 9.60 9.37
N TYR A 463 13.80 9.88 10.62
CA TYR A 463 13.73 8.90 11.71
C TYR A 463 12.27 8.73 12.13
N ILE A 464 11.67 7.56 11.85
CA ILE A 464 10.32 7.17 12.25
C ILE A 464 10.41 6.20 13.42
N SER A 465 9.69 6.52 14.50
CA SER A 465 9.65 5.73 15.73
C SER A 465 8.23 5.25 16.00
N LEU A 466 8.04 3.93 16.06
CA LEU A 466 6.75 3.28 16.23
C LEU A 466 6.62 2.73 17.65
N ALA A 467 5.81 3.38 18.50
CA ALA A 467 5.54 2.94 19.87
C ALA A 467 6.82 2.65 20.69
N THR A 468 7.81 3.53 20.63
CA THR A 468 9.12 3.34 21.26
C THR A 468 9.20 3.95 22.67
N PRO A 469 9.62 3.24 23.73
CA PRO A 469 9.72 3.82 25.08
C PRO A 469 10.98 4.69 25.25
N HIS A 470 11.06 5.83 24.54
CA HIS A 470 12.24 6.71 24.48
C HIS A 470 12.78 7.20 25.81
N CYS A 471 11.89 7.34 26.80
CA CYS A 471 12.19 7.76 28.16
C CYS A 471 11.91 6.64 29.19
N GLY A 472 11.84 5.38 28.73
CA GLY A 472 11.56 4.22 29.56
C GLY A 472 10.10 4.12 30.00
N TYR A 473 9.85 3.26 30.98
CA TYR A 473 8.54 2.97 31.56
C TYR A 473 8.22 3.87 32.78
N ALA A 474 8.53 5.16 32.71
CA ALA A 474 8.35 6.14 33.80
C ALA A 474 7.08 5.93 34.65
N PRO A 475 7.09 6.27 35.96
CA PRO A 475 6.10 5.81 36.93
C PRO A 475 4.67 6.23 36.54
N SER A 476 3.95 5.33 35.88
CA SER A 476 2.54 5.54 35.59
C SER A 476 1.74 5.18 36.85
N LYS A 477 0.70 5.93 37.18
CA LYS A 477 -0.30 5.55 38.21
C LYS A 477 -1.18 4.35 37.79
N SER A 478 -0.89 3.71 36.65
CA SER A 478 -1.74 2.66 36.09
C SER A 478 -1.34 1.27 36.62
N PHE A 479 -2.18 0.75 37.51
CA PHE A 479 -2.04 -0.54 38.21
C PHE A 479 -1.83 -1.77 37.27
N LEU A 480 -2.12 -1.62 35.97
CA LEU A 480 -2.04 -2.70 34.98
C LEU A 480 -0.65 -2.84 34.33
N ILE A 481 0.13 -1.74 34.19
CA ILE A 481 1.48 -1.77 33.61
C ILE A 481 2.45 -2.46 34.58
N ASP A 482 2.29 -2.21 35.88
CA ASP A 482 3.12 -2.80 36.94
C ASP A 482 2.97 -4.33 37.01
N THR A 483 1.77 -4.86 36.78
CA THR A 483 1.51 -6.31 36.90
C THR A 483 2.11 -7.10 35.72
N GLY A 484 2.01 -6.57 34.49
CA GLY A 484 2.55 -7.22 33.29
C GLY A 484 4.08 -7.19 33.22
N LEU A 485 4.69 -6.02 33.54
CA LEU A 485 6.14 -5.89 33.62
C LEU A 485 6.73 -6.64 34.82
N MET A 486 6.05 -6.73 35.98
CA MET A 486 6.54 -7.52 37.11
C MET A 486 6.65 -9.01 36.81
N VAL A 487 5.74 -9.58 36.01
CA VAL A 487 5.80 -11.00 35.62
C VAL A 487 6.97 -11.25 34.66
N ILE A 488 7.22 -10.34 33.71
CA ILE A 488 8.36 -10.39 32.78
C ILE A 488 9.69 -10.15 33.51
N GLN A 489 9.74 -9.20 34.45
CA GLN A 489 10.93 -8.86 35.24
C GLN A 489 11.28 -9.93 36.27
N LYS A 490 10.30 -10.71 36.78
CA LYS A 490 10.59 -11.84 37.68
C LYS A 490 11.24 -13.02 36.97
N TRP A 491 11.17 -13.11 35.63
CA TRP A 491 11.56 -14.30 34.90
C TRP A 491 12.82 -14.19 34.02
N ASN A 492 13.54 -13.05 33.96
CA ASN A 492 14.90 -13.01 33.39
C ASN A 492 15.79 -11.86 33.92
N LYS A 493 17.08 -12.15 34.17
CA LYS A 493 18.16 -11.17 34.43
C LYS A 493 18.57 -10.39 33.16
N CYS A 494 17.62 -9.99 32.30
CA CYS A 494 17.92 -9.40 31.00
C CYS A 494 18.37 -7.94 31.12
N LYS A 495 19.61 -7.66 30.70
CA LYS A 495 20.22 -6.32 30.77
C LYS A 495 19.42 -5.23 30.03
N THR A 496 18.93 -5.51 28.83
CA THR A 496 18.07 -4.57 28.07
C THR A 496 16.82 -4.16 28.85
N LEU A 497 16.13 -5.11 29.48
CA LEU A 497 14.92 -4.80 30.26
C LEU A 497 15.23 -3.99 31.53
N GLN A 498 16.41 -4.21 32.13
CA GLN A 498 16.90 -3.39 33.23
C GLN A 498 17.15 -1.95 32.78
N GLU A 499 17.81 -1.76 31.63
CA GLU A 499 18.06 -0.44 31.04
C GLU A 499 16.74 0.28 30.66
N LEU A 500 15.78 -0.43 30.04
CA LEU A 500 14.45 0.12 29.70
C LEU A 500 13.64 0.51 30.94
N SER A 501 13.80 -0.23 32.03
CA SER A 501 13.13 0.03 33.31
C SER A 501 13.93 1.00 34.19
N GLN A 502 15.08 1.49 33.73
CA GLN A 502 16.01 2.35 34.48
C GLN A 502 16.43 1.74 35.84
N LYS A 503 16.60 0.41 35.86
CA LYS A 503 17.02 -0.39 37.02
C LYS A 503 18.47 -0.87 36.92
N ASP A 504 19.16 -0.50 35.84
CA ASP A 504 20.58 -0.79 35.58
C ASP A 504 21.54 0.02 36.47
N ASN A 505 21.06 1.12 37.07
CA ASN A 505 21.80 1.90 38.07
C ASN A 505 20.88 2.37 39.21
N LYS A 506 21.44 2.55 40.41
CA LYS A 506 20.72 3.13 41.56
C LYS A 506 20.47 4.62 41.39
N ASN A 507 21.41 5.33 40.75
CA ASN A 507 21.26 6.74 40.43
C ASN A 507 20.67 6.86 39.02
N ILE A 508 19.49 7.48 38.90
CA ILE A 508 18.75 7.58 37.64
C ILE A 508 19.57 8.33 36.58
N ASP A 509 20.33 9.35 36.97
CA ASP A 509 21.17 10.14 36.05
C ASP A 509 22.32 9.31 35.43
N LEU A 510 22.64 8.17 36.03
CA LEU A 510 23.65 7.22 35.56
C LEU A 510 23.04 6.00 34.88
N THR A 511 21.71 5.94 34.73
CA THR A 511 21.05 4.90 33.95
C THR A 511 21.29 5.13 32.47
N TYR A 512 21.40 4.04 31.70
CA TYR A 512 21.72 4.13 30.29
C TYR A 512 20.70 4.95 29.50
N LEU A 513 19.39 4.81 29.79
CA LEU A 513 18.36 5.59 29.12
C LEU A 513 18.47 7.10 29.40
N TYR A 514 18.84 7.49 30.64
CA TYR A 514 19.08 8.90 30.93
C TYR A 514 20.28 9.43 30.14
N GLN A 515 21.39 8.69 30.12
CA GLN A 515 22.56 9.06 29.32
C GLN A 515 22.21 9.16 27.83
N LEU A 516 21.46 8.20 27.29
CA LEU A 516 21.01 8.19 25.91
C LEU A 516 20.11 9.38 25.56
N SER A 517 19.44 10.00 26.55
CA SER A 517 18.65 11.22 26.31
C SER A 517 19.52 12.42 25.90
N THR A 518 20.82 12.41 26.24
CA THR A 518 21.75 13.52 25.96
C THR A 518 22.56 13.33 24.68
N PHE A 519 22.51 12.13 24.09
CA PHE A 519 23.27 11.76 22.90
C PHE A 519 22.88 12.61 21.69
N GLU A 520 23.87 12.86 20.83
CA GLU A 520 23.67 13.47 19.52
C GLU A 520 23.11 12.46 18.51
N GLY A 521 22.62 12.96 17.38
CA GLY A 521 22.21 12.17 16.22
C GLY A 521 20.86 12.59 15.67
N LEU A 522 19.90 12.88 16.55
CA LEU A 522 18.55 13.27 16.13
C LEU A 522 18.52 14.65 15.44
N GLU A 523 19.53 15.49 15.68
CA GLU A 523 19.74 16.75 14.97
C GLU A 523 20.14 16.57 13.51
N TRP A 524 20.59 15.38 13.09
CA TRP A 524 20.98 15.13 11.71
C TRP A 524 19.77 14.97 10.78
N PHE A 525 18.63 14.51 11.29
CA PHE A 525 17.44 14.24 10.50
C PHE A 525 16.64 15.50 10.14
N ASN A 526 16.12 15.52 8.91
CA ASN A 526 15.16 16.53 8.46
C ASN A 526 13.79 16.34 9.11
N ASN A 527 13.40 15.09 9.36
CA ASN A 527 12.15 14.74 10.02
C ASN A 527 12.39 13.73 11.15
N VAL A 528 11.92 14.04 12.36
CA VAL A 528 11.75 13.08 13.46
C VAL A 528 10.26 12.82 13.61
N VAL A 529 9.83 11.59 13.37
CA VAL A 529 8.42 11.20 13.33
C VAL A 529 8.14 10.20 14.45
N LEU A 530 7.23 10.53 15.35
CA LEU A 530 6.95 9.76 16.56
C LEU A 530 5.49 9.31 16.55
N LEU A 531 5.26 8.00 16.66
CA LEU A 531 3.93 7.42 16.66
C LEU A 531 3.65 6.72 17.99
N ALA A 532 2.45 6.96 18.54
CA ALA A 532 1.97 6.31 19.75
C ALA A 532 0.47 6.04 19.66
N SER A 533 -0.04 5.16 20.51
CA SER A 533 -1.47 4.97 20.71
C SER A 533 -1.78 4.97 22.19
N HIS A 534 -2.84 5.68 22.61
CA HIS A 534 -3.32 5.58 23.99
C HIS A 534 -3.88 4.18 24.34
N GLN A 535 -4.06 3.33 23.33
CA GLN A 535 -4.50 1.94 23.50
C GLN A 535 -3.32 0.99 23.78
N ASP A 536 -2.08 1.45 23.60
CA ASP A 536 -0.86 0.72 23.96
C ASP A 536 -0.64 0.80 25.47
N HIS A 537 -0.59 -0.36 26.14
CA HIS A 537 -0.29 -0.46 27.57
C HIS A 537 1.09 -1.08 27.85
N TYR A 538 1.88 -1.37 26.82
CA TYR A 538 3.26 -1.80 26.95
C TYR A 538 4.18 -0.59 27.06
N VAL A 539 3.92 0.44 26.24
CA VAL A 539 4.75 1.65 26.20
C VAL A 539 3.95 2.86 26.65
N PRO A 540 4.43 3.64 27.64
CA PRO A 540 3.76 4.87 28.05
C PRO A 540 3.63 5.83 26.87
N PHE A 541 2.42 6.32 26.65
CA PHE A 541 2.08 7.21 25.54
C PHE A 541 3.02 8.42 25.43
N GLN A 542 3.29 9.08 26.55
CA GLN A 542 4.17 10.25 26.61
C GLN A 542 5.62 9.88 26.28
N SER A 543 6.07 8.69 26.67
CA SER A 543 7.43 8.19 26.36
C SER A 543 7.56 7.96 24.85
N ALA A 544 6.56 7.35 24.22
CA ALA A 544 6.52 7.16 22.76
C ALA A 544 6.52 8.46 21.96
N LEU A 545 5.79 9.49 22.41
CA LEU A 545 5.76 10.79 21.75
C LEU A 545 6.86 11.76 22.20
N ILE A 546 7.73 11.37 23.14
CA ILE A 546 8.73 12.26 23.75
C ILE A 546 8.04 13.54 24.23
N GLN A 547 7.02 13.36 25.06
CA GLN A 547 6.20 14.43 25.63
C GLN A 547 6.43 14.52 27.13
N LYS A 548 6.43 15.76 27.64
CA LYS A 548 6.50 16.02 29.07
C LYS A 548 5.20 15.54 29.73
N THR A 549 5.30 15.08 30.96
CA THR A 549 4.16 14.87 31.85
C THR A 549 3.91 16.14 32.67
N GLU A 550 2.74 16.23 33.31
CA GLU A 550 2.40 17.34 34.20
C GLU A 550 3.52 17.61 35.22
N GLU A 551 3.85 18.89 35.42
CA GLU A 551 4.87 19.29 36.36
C GLU A 551 4.42 18.97 37.79
N THR A 552 5.27 18.26 38.53
CA THR A 552 5.05 17.90 39.92
C THR A 552 6.37 18.00 40.67
N ASN A 553 6.31 18.00 42.01
CA ASN A 553 7.50 17.90 42.85
C ASN A 553 8.06 16.47 42.94
N ASP A 554 7.49 15.49 42.23
CA ASP A 554 8.02 14.13 42.19
C ASP A 554 9.33 14.10 41.39
N GLN A 555 10.41 13.75 42.06
CA GLN A 555 11.75 13.67 41.48
C GLN A 555 11.81 12.78 40.24
N LYS A 556 11.03 11.70 40.18
CA LYS A 556 11.00 10.82 39.00
C LYS A 556 10.36 11.52 37.80
N ILE A 557 9.33 12.33 38.02
CA ILE A 557 8.68 13.12 36.97
C ILE A 557 9.61 14.24 36.49
N LEU A 558 10.32 14.91 37.41
CA LEU A 558 11.31 15.93 37.06
C LEU A 558 12.41 15.35 36.16
N ILE A 559 12.96 14.18 36.52
CA ILE A 559 13.99 13.50 35.74
C ILE A 559 13.46 13.05 34.38
N TYR A 560 12.24 12.48 34.33
CA TYR A 560 11.59 12.13 33.07
C TYR A 560 11.43 13.36 32.15
N ASN A 561 10.92 14.47 32.68
CA ASN A 561 10.75 15.72 31.93
C ASN A 561 12.10 16.32 31.50
N GLN A 562 13.18 16.09 32.25
CA GLN A 562 14.53 16.45 31.84
C GLN A 562 15.01 15.59 30.66
N MET A 563 14.83 14.26 30.70
CA MET A 563 15.15 13.38 29.57
C MET A 563 14.40 13.78 28.30
N VAL A 564 13.10 14.08 28.42
CA VAL A 564 12.29 14.62 27.32
C VAL A 564 12.91 15.92 26.78
N THR A 565 13.28 16.85 27.67
CA THR A 565 13.90 18.13 27.28
C THR A 565 15.23 17.91 26.54
N ASN A 566 16.07 17.01 27.04
CA ASN A 566 17.35 16.66 26.42
C ASN A 566 17.12 16.18 24.98
N ILE A 567 16.18 15.25 24.77
CA ILE A 567 15.90 14.71 23.43
C ILE A 567 15.29 15.78 22.50
N LEU A 568 14.30 16.55 22.97
CA LEU A 568 13.66 17.60 22.17
C LEU A 568 14.62 18.73 21.77
N SER A 569 15.65 18.98 22.57
CA SER A 569 16.68 19.96 22.23
C SER A 569 17.43 19.57 20.95
N ARG A 570 17.59 18.27 20.69
CA ARG A 570 18.29 17.69 19.52
C ARG A 570 17.45 17.66 18.26
N CYS A 571 16.13 17.65 18.34
CA CYS A 571 15.31 17.58 17.12
C CYS A 571 15.14 18.96 16.46
N LYS A 572 15.31 19.02 15.13
CA LYS A 572 15.00 20.20 14.29
C LYS A 572 13.50 20.33 14.02
N LYS A 573 12.87 19.22 13.65
CA LYS A 573 11.44 19.10 13.34
C LYS A 573 10.93 17.78 13.93
N ILE A 574 9.78 17.84 14.60
CA ILE A 574 9.10 16.67 15.15
C ILE A 574 7.66 16.63 14.66
N ASP A 575 7.28 15.53 14.04
CA ASP A 575 5.89 15.17 13.77
C ASP A 575 5.45 14.09 14.77
N ARG A 576 4.41 14.38 15.56
CA ARG A 576 3.81 13.43 16.50
C ARG A 576 2.48 12.94 15.96
N PHE A 577 2.27 11.63 15.99
CA PHE A 577 1.02 11.00 15.61
C PHE A 577 0.45 10.20 16.78
N ASP A 578 -0.72 10.61 17.26
CA ASP A 578 -1.57 9.76 18.10
C ASP A 578 -2.48 8.94 17.17
N ILE A 579 -2.34 7.62 17.24
CA ILE A 579 -3.06 6.66 16.41
C ILE A 579 -4.13 5.96 17.23
N ASN A 580 -5.36 6.01 16.73
CA ASN A 580 -6.47 5.31 17.33
C ASN A 580 -6.90 4.12 16.46
N PHE A 581 -6.61 2.91 16.91
CA PHE A 581 -6.95 1.66 16.23
C PHE A 581 -8.36 1.19 16.57
N LEU A 582 -9.01 0.48 15.64
CA LEU A 582 -10.21 -0.29 15.94
C LEU A 582 -9.83 -1.67 16.47
N ILE A 583 -9.84 -1.84 17.79
CA ILE A 583 -9.54 -3.13 18.45
C ILE A 583 -10.84 -3.90 18.66
N THR A 584 -11.01 -5.02 17.96
CA THR A 584 -12.24 -5.84 18.01
C THR A 584 -12.18 -6.91 19.11
N LYS A 585 -13.34 -7.45 19.52
CA LYS A 585 -13.44 -8.46 20.59
C LYS A 585 -12.58 -9.72 20.38
N LYS A 586 -12.46 -10.21 19.15
CA LYS A 586 -11.56 -11.34 18.81
C LYS A 586 -10.08 -11.01 19.01
N LYS A 587 -9.69 -9.74 18.86
CA LYS A 587 -8.34 -9.27 19.22
C LYS A 587 -8.18 -9.03 20.72
N LEU A 588 -9.26 -8.97 21.53
CA LEU A 588 -9.19 -8.81 22.99
C LEU A 588 -8.71 -10.08 23.71
N ASP A 589 -8.90 -11.27 23.09
CA ASP A 589 -8.35 -12.54 23.61
C ASP A 589 -6.81 -12.49 23.65
N LYS A 590 -6.20 -11.65 22.80
CA LYS A 590 -4.84 -11.14 22.98
C LYS A 590 -4.93 -9.90 23.89
N LEU A 591 -4.27 -9.90 25.04
CA LEU A 591 -4.26 -8.77 26.00
C LEU A 591 -4.29 -7.39 25.30
N ILE A 592 -5.37 -6.63 25.49
CA ILE A 592 -5.74 -5.40 24.73
C ILE A 592 -4.55 -4.45 24.52
N GLY A 593 -3.71 -4.29 25.54
CA GLY A 593 -2.52 -3.43 25.47
C GLY A 593 -1.40 -3.94 24.56
N ARG A 594 -1.22 -5.26 24.47
CA ARG A 594 -0.29 -5.88 23.51
C ARG A 594 -0.80 -5.71 22.08
N ALA A 595 -2.13 -5.81 21.88
CA ALA A 595 -2.73 -5.69 20.56
C ALA A 595 -2.37 -4.35 19.92
N ALA A 596 -2.63 -3.22 20.59
CA ALA A 596 -2.28 -1.90 20.05
C ALA A 596 -0.78 -1.70 19.79
N HIS A 597 0.08 -2.25 20.65
CA HIS A 597 1.54 -2.16 20.49
C HIS A 597 2.03 -2.80 19.18
N ILE A 598 1.43 -3.95 18.79
CA ILE A 598 1.79 -4.66 17.56
C ILE A 598 1.05 -4.14 16.33
N GLU A 599 -0.09 -3.45 16.46
CA GLU A 599 -0.82 -2.89 15.30
C GLU A 599 0.08 -1.96 14.45
N PHE A 600 1.07 -1.29 15.04
CA PHE A 600 2.01 -0.44 14.28
C PHE A 600 2.82 -1.18 13.20
N ILE A 601 2.95 -2.49 13.31
CA ILE A 601 3.73 -3.33 12.39
C ILE A 601 2.90 -4.49 11.79
N ASP A 602 1.81 -4.90 12.46
CA ASP A 602 0.97 -6.04 12.08
C ASP A 602 -0.44 -5.60 11.59
N ASN A 603 -0.71 -4.30 11.48
CA ASN A 603 -1.91 -3.78 10.83
C ASN A 603 -1.57 -3.26 9.42
N LEU A 604 -1.80 -4.09 8.41
CA LEU A 604 -1.54 -3.76 7.00
C LEU A 604 -2.23 -2.46 6.56
N LEU A 605 -3.48 -2.22 7.00
CA LEU A 605 -4.22 -1.01 6.63
C LEU A 605 -3.56 0.24 7.23
N PHE A 606 -3.11 0.18 8.48
CA PHE A 606 -2.37 1.28 9.10
C PHE A 606 -1.08 1.60 8.33
N VAL A 607 -0.29 0.58 8.01
CA VAL A 607 0.98 0.75 7.29
C VAL A 607 0.74 1.35 5.91
N LYS A 608 -0.25 0.84 5.16
CA LYS A 608 -0.71 1.43 3.89
C LYS A 608 -1.12 2.88 4.04
N MET A 609 -1.99 3.18 5.00
CA MET A 609 -2.45 4.55 5.23
C MET A 609 -1.30 5.49 5.56
N PHE A 610 -0.38 5.10 6.44
CA PHE A 610 0.72 5.96 6.83
C PHE A 610 1.66 6.25 5.65
N ILE A 611 2.07 5.22 4.91
CA ILE A 611 2.99 5.38 3.76
C ILE A 611 2.37 6.21 2.63
N TYR A 612 1.08 6.00 2.33
CA TYR A 612 0.42 6.76 1.28
C TYR A 612 0.08 8.19 1.71
N LEU A 613 -0.41 8.40 2.94
CA LEU A 613 -0.83 9.75 3.39
C LEU A 613 0.33 10.66 3.75
N PHE A 614 1.46 10.09 4.15
CA PHE A 614 2.63 10.83 4.62
C PHE A 614 3.88 10.48 3.80
N ASP A 615 3.74 10.47 2.47
CA ASP A 615 4.82 10.12 1.57
C ASP A 615 5.99 11.11 1.62
N GLU A 616 5.76 12.34 2.11
CA GLU A 616 6.79 13.35 2.34
C GLU A 616 7.92 12.93 3.31
N PHE A 617 7.74 11.83 4.04
CA PHE A 617 8.76 11.26 4.92
C PHE A 617 9.73 10.33 4.19
N PHE A 618 9.40 9.93 2.96
CA PHE A 618 10.15 8.95 2.18
C PHE A 618 10.74 9.53 0.87
N ILE A 619 10.22 10.65 0.37
CA ILE A 619 10.67 11.28 -0.89
C ILE A 619 11.46 12.56 -0.66
#